data_AF-A0A7Y5RLD8-F1
#
_entry.id   AF-A0A7Y5RLD8-F1
#
_cell.length_a   1.000
_cell.length_b   1.000
_cell.length_c   1.000
_cell.angle_alpha   90.00
_cell.angle_beta   90.00
_cell.angle_gamma   90.00
#
_symmetry.space_group_name_H-M   'P 1'
#
loop_
_entity.id
_entity.type
_entity.pdbx_description
1 polymer ?
#
loop_
_entity_poly.entity_id
_entity_poly.type
_entity_poly.pdbx_seq_one_letter_code
_entity_poly.pdbx_strand_id
1 'polypeptide(L)'
;MTPPTRRTRRWSTVDDLRTALRRRWDRGELLALLADRTWQPLRVPLRGPTAGELSSEFGLVQEWLDRLRRDASGSRAPAFRLETRSVGGRLVGANDLPCAAWFDTPEQVWRLLRVEVEVRAFEELYAATLAADPAVAAWVRSQPLPALKHAAEWPKLMATARWLAARVGAGAYLRQIDVPGVDTKFIERNRPLLADLLDVMAPGV
;
A
#
# COMPACT_ATOMS: atom_id res chain seq x y z
N MET A 1 6.12 -36.44 -25.77
CA MET A 1 6.35 -35.01 -25.51
C MET A 1 5.90 -34.74 -24.07
N THR A 2 6.82 -34.90 -23.13
CA THR A 2 6.54 -34.85 -21.69
C THR A 2 6.43 -33.38 -21.27
N PRO A 3 5.37 -32.96 -20.54
CA PRO A 3 5.29 -31.58 -20.07
C PRO A 3 6.42 -31.31 -19.07
N PRO A 4 7.10 -30.15 -19.13
CA PRO A 4 8.08 -29.82 -18.13
C PRO A 4 7.39 -29.71 -16.78
N THR A 5 7.87 -30.54 -15.86
CA THR A 5 7.49 -30.57 -14.45
C THR A 5 7.56 -29.17 -13.85
N ARG A 6 6.47 -28.80 -13.18
CA ARG A 6 6.27 -27.55 -12.45
C ARG A 6 7.37 -27.39 -11.38
N ARG A 7 8.49 -26.73 -11.71
CA ARG A 7 9.55 -26.36 -10.77
C ARG A 7 8.95 -25.48 -9.67
N THR A 8 8.89 -26.02 -8.46
CA THR A 8 8.58 -25.30 -7.23
C THR A 8 9.52 -24.10 -7.08
N ARG A 9 8.99 -22.86 -7.08
CA ARG A 9 9.76 -21.62 -6.99
C ARG A 9 10.56 -21.58 -5.67
N ARG A 10 11.88 -21.81 -5.73
CA ARG A 10 12.79 -21.85 -4.56
C ARG A 10 13.35 -20.48 -4.16
N TRP A 11 13.65 -19.60 -5.12
CA TRP A 11 14.27 -18.29 -4.87
C TRP A 11 13.30 -17.15 -5.13
N SER A 12 13.46 -16.07 -4.36
CA SER A 12 12.60 -14.90 -4.44
C SER A 12 12.71 -14.21 -5.79
N THR A 13 11.57 -13.74 -6.26
CA THR A 13 11.38 -13.01 -7.50
C THR A 13 10.81 -11.63 -7.20
N VAL A 14 10.77 -10.75 -8.22
CA VAL A 14 10.10 -9.46 -8.10
C VAL A 14 8.60 -9.60 -7.76
N ASP A 15 7.96 -10.71 -8.14
CA ASP A 15 6.57 -10.99 -7.77
C ASP A 15 6.41 -11.23 -6.25
N ASP A 16 7.42 -11.82 -5.61
CA ASP A 16 7.42 -12.03 -4.16
C ASP A 16 7.57 -10.69 -3.42
N LEU A 17 8.41 -9.79 -3.94
CA LEU A 17 8.52 -8.40 -3.47
C LEU A 17 7.18 -7.67 -3.62
N ARG A 18 6.56 -7.76 -4.81
CA ARG A 18 5.24 -7.16 -5.08
C ARG A 18 4.19 -7.70 -4.12
N THR A 19 4.17 -9.01 -3.88
CA THR A 19 3.23 -9.65 -2.96
C THR A 19 3.43 -9.16 -1.52
N ALA A 20 4.68 -9.06 -1.05
CA ALA A 20 4.99 -8.56 0.28
C ALA A 20 4.54 -7.09 0.45
N LEU A 21 4.81 -6.24 -0.53
CA LEU A 21 4.39 -4.84 -0.51
C LEU A 21 2.87 -4.69 -0.66
N ARG A 22 2.22 -5.51 -1.48
CA ARG A 22 0.76 -5.51 -1.63
C ARG A 22 0.07 -5.83 -0.31
N ARG A 23 0.58 -6.78 0.47
CA ARG A 23 0.03 -7.06 1.81
C ARG A 23 0.09 -5.86 2.75
N ARG A 24 1.13 -5.02 2.66
CA ARG A 24 1.24 -3.78 3.45
C ARG A 24 0.30 -2.70 2.93
N TRP A 25 0.16 -2.61 1.60
CA TRP A 25 -0.83 -1.75 0.96
C TRP A 25 -2.25 -2.10 1.42
N ASP A 26 -2.64 -3.37 1.35
CA ASP A 26 -3.99 -3.86 1.68
C ASP A 26 -4.36 -3.69 3.16
N ARG A 27 -3.36 -3.46 4.03
CA ARG A 27 -3.56 -3.08 5.43
C ARG A 27 -3.61 -1.56 5.66
N GLY A 28 -3.39 -0.77 4.62
CA GLY A 28 -3.30 0.69 4.71
C GLY A 28 -1.98 1.23 5.26
N GLU A 29 -1.01 0.38 5.64
CA GLU A 29 0.24 0.81 6.29
C GLU A 29 1.02 1.82 5.43
N LEU A 30 1.08 1.59 4.11
CA LEU A 30 1.84 2.45 3.20
C LEU A 30 1.20 3.85 3.04
N LEU A 31 -0.14 3.92 3.03
CA LEU A 31 -0.87 5.18 2.95
C LEU A 31 -0.82 5.94 4.28
N ALA A 32 -0.82 5.24 5.41
CA ALA A 32 -0.64 5.86 6.72
C ALA A 32 0.76 6.49 6.86
N LEU A 33 1.82 5.80 6.41
CA LEU A 33 3.19 6.35 6.38
C LEU A 33 3.29 7.60 5.50
N LEU A 34 2.58 7.60 4.37
CA LEU A 34 2.50 8.75 3.48
C LEU A 34 1.81 9.95 4.14
N ALA A 35 0.66 9.71 4.78
CA ALA A 35 -0.09 10.72 5.52
C ALA A 35 0.73 11.37 6.64
N ASP A 36 1.49 10.57 7.40
CA ASP A 36 2.36 11.04 8.48
C ASP A 36 3.67 11.69 7.99
N ARG A 37 3.99 11.56 6.70
CA ARG A 37 5.30 11.96 6.13
C ARG A 37 6.49 11.31 6.84
N THR A 38 6.32 10.07 7.31
CA THR A 38 7.31 9.32 8.09
C THR A 38 7.96 8.20 7.30
N TRP A 39 7.96 8.30 5.96
CA TRP A 39 8.57 7.28 5.11
C TRP A 39 10.03 7.04 5.48
N GLN A 40 10.37 5.77 5.68
CA GLN A 40 11.74 5.29 5.83
C GLN A 40 12.01 4.20 4.80
N PRO A 41 13.27 4.02 4.35
CA PRO A 41 13.61 2.97 3.40
C PRO A 41 13.08 1.60 3.82
N LEU A 42 12.27 0.98 2.95
CA LEU A 42 11.64 -0.29 3.26
C LEU A 42 12.50 -1.46 2.83
N ARG A 43 12.85 -2.31 3.79
CA ARG A 43 13.58 -3.55 3.54
C ARG A 43 12.63 -4.72 3.36
N VAL A 44 12.72 -5.41 2.23
CA VAL A 44 11.98 -6.65 1.96
C VAL A 44 12.98 -7.80 1.78
N PRO A 45 12.96 -8.83 2.67
CA PRO A 45 13.86 -9.96 2.58
C PRO A 45 13.69 -10.76 1.27
N LEU A 46 14.80 -11.21 0.71
CA LEU A 46 14.84 -12.10 -0.45
C LEU A 46 15.40 -13.46 -0.02
N ARG A 47 14.76 -14.53 -0.50
CA ARG A 47 15.30 -15.89 -0.38
C ARG A 47 16.22 -16.14 -1.57
N GLY A 48 17.51 -16.15 -1.30
CA GLY A 48 18.54 -16.48 -2.29
C GLY A 48 18.94 -17.97 -2.26
N PRO A 49 19.79 -18.39 -3.21
CA PRO A 49 20.37 -19.72 -3.22
C PRO A 49 21.29 -20.00 -2.02
N THR A 50 21.37 -21.26 -1.63
CA THR A 50 22.34 -21.74 -0.64
C THR A 50 23.71 -22.01 -1.27
N ALA A 51 24.77 -22.16 -0.45
CA ALA A 51 26.11 -22.49 -0.94
C ALA A 51 26.18 -23.83 -1.70
N GLY A 52 25.35 -24.80 -1.31
CA GLY A 52 25.23 -26.08 -2.03
C GLY A 52 24.61 -25.90 -3.42
N GLU A 53 23.49 -25.16 -3.49
CA GLU A 53 22.81 -24.84 -4.76
C GLU A 53 23.68 -24.01 -5.70
N LEU A 54 24.52 -23.13 -5.14
CA LEU A 54 25.48 -22.35 -5.93
C LEU A 54 26.49 -23.23 -6.68
N SER A 55 26.86 -24.37 -6.09
CA SER A 55 27.81 -25.32 -6.70
C SER A 55 27.11 -26.26 -7.68
N SER A 56 25.91 -26.74 -7.36
CA SER A 56 25.19 -27.74 -8.16
C SER A 56 24.36 -27.14 -9.29
N GLU A 57 23.91 -25.89 -9.16
CA GLU A 57 22.96 -25.23 -10.07
C GLU A 57 23.46 -23.84 -10.52
N PHE A 58 24.77 -23.68 -10.71
CA PHE A 58 25.39 -22.37 -11.00
C PHE A 58 24.71 -21.59 -12.14
N GLY A 59 24.39 -22.25 -13.26
CA GLY A 59 23.72 -21.60 -14.40
C GLY A 59 22.34 -21.02 -14.04
N LEU A 60 21.56 -21.74 -13.24
CA LEU A 60 20.26 -21.26 -12.77
C LEU A 60 20.41 -20.09 -11.80
N VAL A 61 21.45 -20.11 -10.95
CA VAL A 61 21.75 -18.99 -10.03
C VAL A 61 22.12 -17.73 -10.83
N GLN A 62 22.93 -17.85 -11.88
CA GLN A 62 23.27 -16.71 -12.75
C GLN A 62 22.03 -16.16 -13.45
N GLU A 63 21.18 -17.00 -14.02
CA GLU A 63 19.92 -16.57 -14.65
C GLU A 63 19.01 -15.82 -13.67
N TRP A 64 18.94 -16.30 -12.42
CA TRP A 64 18.18 -15.66 -11.35
C TRP A 64 18.79 -14.30 -10.96
N LEU A 65 20.10 -14.23 -10.76
CA LEU A 65 20.83 -12.99 -10.45
C LEU A 65 20.61 -11.94 -11.54
N ASP A 66 20.77 -12.32 -12.80
CA ASP A 66 20.63 -11.43 -13.95
C ASP A 66 19.19 -10.91 -14.08
N ARG A 67 18.20 -11.78 -13.86
CA ARG A 67 16.80 -11.36 -13.85
C ARG A 67 16.54 -10.35 -12.73
N LEU A 68 17.00 -10.64 -11.52
CA LEU A 68 16.78 -9.78 -10.37
C LEU A 68 17.50 -8.43 -10.50
N ARG A 69 18.71 -8.41 -11.06
CA ARG A 69 19.46 -7.18 -11.37
C ARG A 69 18.77 -6.35 -12.45
N ARG A 70 18.26 -6.98 -13.51
CA ARG A 70 17.46 -6.29 -14.53
C ARG A 70 16.21 -5.66 -13.92
N ASP A 71 15.46 -6.42 -13.11
CA ASP A 71 14.26 -5.93 -12.44
C ASP A 71 14.59 -4.77 -11.48
N ALA A 72 15.71 -4.85 -10.75
CA ALA A 72 16.18 -3.80 -9.84
C ALA A 72 16.58 -2.51 -10.56
N SER A 73 17.20 -2.61 -11.73
CA SER A 73 17.65 -1.44 -12.51
C SER A 73 16.48 -0.60 -13.04
N GLY A 74 15.35 -1.23 -13.37
CA GLY A 74 14.21 -0.57 -13.99
C GLY A 74 14.53 0.03 -15.38
N SER A 75 13.51 0.59 -16.05
CA SER A 75 13.69 1.14 -17.41
C SER A 75 14.11 2.61 -17.46
N ARG A 76 13.74 3.41 -16.45
CA ARG A 76 14.03 4.87 -16.37
C ARG A 76 14.79 5.27 -15.12
N ALA A 77 14.59 4.55 -14.02
CA ALA A 77 15.23 4.77 -12.73
C ALA A 77 15.22 3.45 -11.96
N PRO A 78 16.17 3.27 -11.00
CA PRO A 78 16.22 2.08 -10.15
C PRO A 78 14.87 1.78 -9.49
N ALA A 79 14.35 0.58 -9.72
CA ALA A 79 13.11 0.11 -9.13
C ALA A 79 13.28 -0.19 -7.63
N PHE A 80 14.44 -0.71 -7.24
CA PHE A 80 14.84 -0.96 -5.85
C PHE A 80 16.34 -1.23 -5.79
N ARG A 81 16.95 -1.05 -4.61
CA ARG A 81 18.35 -1.36 -4.37
C ARG A 81 18.50 -2.76 -3.78
N LEU A 82 19.46 -3.54 -4.27
CA LEU A 82 19.74 -4.87 -3.73
C LEU A 82 20.78 -4.80 -2.61
N GLU A 83 20.46 -5.37 -1.46
CA GLU A 83 21.43 -5.70 -0.42
C GLU A 83 22.03 -7.07 -0.72
N THR A 84 23.35 -7.15 -0.79
CA THR A 84 24.07 -8.40 -1.02
C THR A 84 24.69 -8.92 0.27
N ARG A 85 24.84 -10.24 0.35
CA ARG A 85 25.57 -10.92 1.41
C ARG A 85 26.50 -11.95 0.78
N SER A 86 27.71 -12.05 1.31
CA SER A 86 28.65 -13.09 0.91
C SER A 86 28.15 -14.47 1.37
N VAL A 87 28.05 -15.40 0.42
CA VAL A 87 27.69 -16.81 0.64
C VAL A 87 28.82 -17.67 0.08
N GLY A 88 29.34 -18.59 0.91
CA GLY A 88 30.54 -19.37 0.61
C GLY A 88 31.77 -18.86 1.37
N GLY A 89 32.91 -19.53 1.22
CA GLY A 89 34.16 -19.04 1.86
C GLY A 89 35.34 -20.00 1.97
N ARG A 90 35.18 -21.32 1.85
CA ARG A 90 36.33 -22.25 1.91
C ARG A 90 36.44 -23.28 0.79
N LEU A 91 35.35 -23.69 0.15
CA LEU A 91 35.35 -24.72 -0.91
C LEU A 91 34.88 -24.21 -2.29
N VAL A 92 34.18 -23.07 -2.37
CA VAL A 92 33.44 -22.63 -3.59
C VAL A 92 33.75 -21.17 -3.98
N GLY A 93 34.66 -20.49 -3.27
CA GLY A 93 34.85 -19.04 -3.40
C GLY A 93 33.69 -18.23 -2.78
N ALA A 94 33.99 -17.01 -2.36
CA ALA A 94 32.97 -16.10 -1.80
C ALA A 94 32.14 -15.52 -2.95
N ASN A 95 30.82 -15.67 -2.90
CA ASN A 95 29.90 -15.10 -3.88
C ASN A 95 28.91 -14.16 -3.20
N ASP A 96 28.79 -12.93 -3.69
CA ASP A 96 27.84 -11.96 -3.17
C ASP A 96 26.47 -12.17 -3.78
N LEU A 97 25.53 -12.64 -2.96
CA LEU A 97 24.16 -12.94 -3.36
C LEU A 97 23.17 -11.92 -2.77
N PRO A 98 22.18 -11.45 -3.56
CA PRO A 98 21.10 -10.62 -3.06
C PRO A 98 20.32 -11.30 -1.92
N CYS A 99 20.19 -10.61 -0.79
CA CYS A 99 19.51 -11.10 0.41
C CYS A 99 18.33 -10.21 0.85
N ALA A 100 18.23 -8.98 0.33
CA ALA A 100 17.06 -8.13 0.49
C ALA A 100 16.96 -7.07 -0.63
N ALA A 101 15.75 -6.56 -0.83
CA ALA A 101 15.48 -5.38 -1.63
C ALA A 101 15.14 -4.20 -0.72
N TRP A 102 15.69 -3.03 -1.04
CA TRP A 102 15.44 -1.77 -0.38
C TRP A 102 14.67 -0.83 -1.30
N PHE A 103 13.58 -0.28 -0.78
CA PHE A 103 12.79 0.76 -1.43
C PHE A 103 13.06 2.07 -0.68
N ASP A 104 14.02 2.84 -1.18
CA ASP A 104 14.51 4.06 -0.55
C ASP A 104 13.45 5.18 -0.63
N THR A 105 12.59 5.16 -1.66
CA THR A 105 11.54 6.17 -1.90
C THR A 105 10.15 5.54 -2.02
N PRO A 106 9.07 6.26 -1.65
CA PRO A 106 7.71 5.75 -1.80
C PRO A 106 7.33 5.53 -3.28
N GLU A 107 7.84 6.35 -4.20
CA GLU A 107 7.58 6.25 -5.64
C GLU A 107 8.04 4.92 -6.24
N GLN A 108 9.11 4.33 -5.69
CA GLN A 108 9.56 2.99 -6.09
C GLN A 108 8.50 1.93 -5.77
N VAL A 109 7.86 2.03 -4.61
CA VAL A 109 6.80 1.11 -4.19
C VAL A 109 5.53 1.33 -5.01
N TRP A 110 5.12 2.58 -5.22
CA TRP A 110 3.94 2.92 -6.03
C TRP A 110 4.06 2.36 -7.44
N ARG A 111 5.22 2.56 -8.08
CA ARG A 111 5.51 2.07 -9.42
C ARG A 111 5.50 0.54 -9.51
N LEU A 112 6.05 -0.13 -8.50
CA LEU A 112 6.09 -1.59 -8.47
C LEU A 112 4.70 -2.20 -8.26
N LEU A 113 3.86 -1.53 -7.48
CA LEU A 113 2.48 -1.94 -7.20
C LEU A 113 1.47 -1.45 -8.25
N ARG A 114 1.85 -0.49 -9.10
CA ARG A 114 0.96 0.20 -10.07
C ARG A 114 -0.23 0.90 -9.39
N VAL A 115 0.05 1.66 -8.34
CA VAL A 115 -0.97 2.35 -7.52
C VAL A 115 -0.80 3.87 -7.49
N GLU A 116 -0.07 4.43 -8.45
CA GLU A 116 0.24 5.87 -8.48
C GLU A 116 -1.03 6.75 -8.55
N VAL A 117 -2.09 6.28 -9.21
CA VAL A 117 -3.36 7.01 -9.33
C VAL A 117 -4.09 7.04 -7.99
N GLU A 118 -4.16 5.89 -7.32
CA GLU A 118 -4.75 5.73 -6.01
C GLU A 118 -4.04 6.55 -4.94
N VAL A 119 -2.70 6.59 -4.99
CA VAL A 119 -1.89 7.40 -4.10
C VAL A 119 -2.20 8.88 -4.27
N ARG A 120 -2.27 9.38 -5.51
CA ARG A 120 -2.62 10.78 -5.77
C ARG A 120 -4.01 11.13 -5.26
N ALA A 121 -5.00 10.26 -5.53
CA ALA A 121 -6.35 10.45 -5.04
C ALA A 121 -6.41 10.47 -3.50
N PHE A 122 -5.60 9.63 -2.84
CA PHE A 122 -5.47 9.64 -1.38
C PHE A 122 -4.82 10.93 -0.87
N GLU A 123 -3.75 11.42 -1.49
CA GLU A 123 -3.07 12.66 -1.10
C GLU A 123 -4.01 13.86 -1.18
N GLU A 124 -4.76 13.99 -2.29
CA GLU A 124 -5.76 15.04 -2.49
C GLU A 124 -6.87 14.95 -1.44
N LEU A 125 -7.42 13.76 -1.23
CA LEU A 125 -8.45 13.49 -0.21
C LEU A 125 -7.95 13.85 1.19
N TYR A 126 -6.75 13.38 1.55
CA TYR A 126 -6.20 13.55 2.88
C TYR A 126 -5.89 15.01 3.17
N ALA A 127 -5.28 15.73 2.21
CA ALA A 127 -4.99 17.16 2.35
C ALA A 127 -6.27 17.98 2.52
N ALA A 128 -7.30 17.72 1.71
CA ALA A 128 -8.60 18.40 1.83
C ALA A 128 -9.30 18.07 3.16
N THR A 129 -9.20 16.82 3.63
CA THR A 129 -9.78 16.40 4.90
C THR A 129 -9.07 17.05 6.08
N LEU A 130 -7.74 17.05 6.08
CA LEU A 130 -6.93 17.65 7.15
C LEU A 130 -7.19 19.15 7.29
N ALA A 131 -7.37 19.86 6.17
CA ALA A 131 -7.73 21.27 6.19
C ALA A 131 -9.15 21.53 6.74
N ALA A 132 -10.09 20.60 6.52
CA ALA A 132 -11.49 20.77 6.90
C ALA A 132 -11.80 20.27 8.32
N ASP A 133 -11.20 19.16 8.74
CA ASP A 133 -11.44 18.50 10.03
C ASP A 133 -10.26 17.58 10.41
N PRO A 134 -9.37 18.02 11.33
CA PRO A 134 -8.23 17.23 11.77
C PRO A 134 -8.59 15.91 12.47
N ALA A 135 -9.74 15.82 13.13
CA ALA A 135 -10.17 14.59 13.80
C ALA A 135 -10.52 13.53 12.75
N VAL A 136 -11.24 13.93 11.71
CA VAL A 136 -11.56 13.04 10.57
C VAL A 136 -10.30 12.67 9.80
N ALA A 137 -9.35 13.59 9.64
CA ALA A 137 -8.06 13.25 9.03
C ALA A 137 -7.31 12.20 9.86
N ALA A 138 -7.36 12.24 11.20
CA ALA A 138 -6.80 11.20 12.04
C ALA A 138 -7.48 9.84 11.80
N TRP A 139 -8.80 9.81 11.55
CA TRP A 139 -9.54 8.61 11.15
C TRP A 139 -9.13 8.11 9.75
N VAL A 140 -9.04 9.00 8.75
CA VAL A 140 -8.58 8.64 7.40
C VAL A 140 -7.18 8.02 7.45
N ARG A 141 -6.31 8.54 8.31
CA ARG A 141 -4.97 7.97 8.51
C ARG A 141 -5.02 6.57 9.13
N SER A 142 -5.90 6.33 10.10
CA SER A 142 -6.01 5.02 10.75
C SER A 142 -6.69 3.98 9.84
N GLN A 143 -7.54 4.42 8.91
CA GLN A 143 -8.24 3.57 7.94
C GLN A 143 -8.23 4.17 6.52
N PRO A 144 -7.06 4.17 5.84
CA PRO A 144 -6.91 4.92 4.59
C PRO A 144 -7.60 4.27 3.39
N LEU A 145 -7.69 2.92 3.35
CA LEU A 145 -8.33 2.22 2.24
C LEU A 145 -9.86 2.44 2.17
N PRO A 146 -10.61 2.37 3.29
CA PRO A 146 -12.02 2.77 3.29
C PRO A 146 -12.25 4.20 2.78
N ALA A 147 -11.44 5.17 3.21
CA ALA A 147 -11.54 6.55 2.74
C ALA A 147 -11.26 6.65 1.24
N LEU A 148 -10.15 6.07 0.78
CA LEU A 148 -9.74 6.07 -0.62
C LEU A 148 -10.77 5.41 -1.54
N LYS A 149 -11.42 4.32 -1.12
CA LYS A 149 -12.50 3.68 -1.88
C LYS A 149 -13.64 4.65 -2.22
N HIS A 150 -13.86 5.65 -1.38
CA HIS A 150 -14.92 6.65 -1.54
C HIS A 150 -14.38 8.00 -2.03
N ALA A 151 -13.15 8.06 -2.54
CA ALA A 151 -12.48 9.33 -2.85
C ALA A 151 -13.29 10.26 -3.77
N ALA A 152 -13.95 9.69 -4.79
CA ALA A 152 -14.78 10.46 -5.72
C ALA A 152 -16.03 11.09 -5.07
N GLU A 153 -16.58 10.45 -4.05
CA GLU A 153 -17.78 10.93 -3.35
C GLU A 153 -17.45 11.59 -1.99
N TRP A 154 -16.16 11.68 -1.65
CA TRP A 154 -15.69 12.13 -0.34
C TRP A 154 -16.19 13.52 0.07
N PRO A 155 -16.20 14.55 -0.81
CA PRO A 155 -16.74 15.86 -0.45
C PRO A 155 -18.22 15.79 -0.01
N LYS A 156 -19.00 14.93 -0.68
CA LYS A 156 -20.42 14.72 -0.38
C LYS A 156 -20.62 13.95 0.92
N LEU A 157 -19.78 12.95 1.20
CA LEU A 157 -19.76 12.24 2.48
C LEU A 157 -19.44 13.18 3.64
N MET A 158 -18.40 14.00 3.51
CA MET A 158 -18.01 15.00 4.51
C MET A 158 -19.12 16.03 4.75
N ALA A 159 -19.77 16.53 3.70
CA ALA A 159 -20.89 17.45 3.81
C ALA A 159 -22.09 16.80 4.52
N THR A 160 -22.39 15.53 4.20
CA THR A 160 -23.48 14.76 4.81
C THR A 160 -23.21 14.49 6.29
N ALA A 161 -22.00 14.02 6.63
CA ALA A 161 -21.61 13.76 8.01
C ALA A 161 -21.66 15.05 8.86
N ARG A 162 -21.17 16.17 8.33
CA ARG A 162 -21.25 17.48 9.01
C ARG A 162 -22.69 17.94 9.20
N TRP A 163 -23.53 17.78 8.18
CA TRP A 163 -24.96 18.11 8.23
C TRP A 163 -25.71 17.28 9.28
N LEU A 164 -25.36 15.98 9.38
CA LEU A 164 -25.90 15.07 10.38
C LEU A 164 -25.43 15.45 11.78
N ALA A 165 -24.13 15.65 11.99
CA ALA A 165 -23.53 16.04 13.27
C ALA A 165 -24.18 17.30 13.85
N ALA A 166 -24.43 18.31 13.01
CA ALA A 166 -25.12 19.54 13.42
C ALA A 166 -26.59 19.33 13.84
N ARG A 167 -27.22 18.20 13.46
CA ARG A 167 -28.63 17.90 13.69
C ARG A 167 -28.88 16.83 14.76
N VAL A 168 -27.91 15.99 15.11
CA VAL A 168 -28.10 14.93 16.11
C VAL A 168 -28.52 15.51 17.48
N GLY A 169 -28.12 16.73 17.82
CA GLY A 169 -28.56 17.43 19.04
C GLY A 169 -29.92 18.15 18.98
N ALA A 170 -30.60 18.17 17.82
CA ALA A 170 -31.79 19.01 17.59
C ALA A 170 -33.14 18.26 17.64
N GLY A 171 -33.16 16.96 17.97
CA GLY A 171 -34.39 16.17 18.06
C GLY A 171 -35.16 16.03 16.73
N ALA A 172 -34.54 16.37 15.61
CA ALA A 172 -35.22 16.48 14.32
C ALA A 172 -35.31 15.14 13.59
N TYR A 173 -36.53 14.75 13.23
CA TYR A 173 -36.80 13.68 12.26
C TYR A 173 -36.03 13.95 10.96
N LEU A 174 -35.28 12.94 10.50
CA LEU A 174 -34.46 12.84 9.27
C LEU A 174 -35.18 13.13 7.93
N ARG A 175 -36.33 13.84 7.93
CA ARG A 175 -37.26 13.86 6.80
C ARG A 175 -36.89 14.80 5.65
N GLN A 176 -35.89 15.65 5.78
CA GLN A 176 -35.36 16.42 4.65
C GLN A 176 -33.85 16.60 4.79
N ILE A 177 -33.07 15.82 4.05
CA ILE A 177 -31.63 16.02 3.92
C ILE A 177 -31.43 17.23 3.01
N ASP A 178 -30.81 18.27 3.54
CA ASP A 178 -30.48 19.49 2.79
C ASP A 178 -28.98 19.51 2.46
N VAL A 179 -28.57 18.52 1.66
CA VAL A 179 -27.20 18.41 1.14
C VAL A 179 -27.29 18.16 -0.38
N PRO A 180 -26.70 19.03 -1.22
CA PRO A 180 -26.80 18.91 -2.67
C PRO A 180 -26.42 17.53 -3.19
N GLY A 181 -27.32 16.96 -4.00
CA GLY A 181 -27.15 15.66 -4.63
C GLY A 181 -27.29 14.45 -3.70
N VAL A 182 -27.51 14.62 -2.39
CA VAL A 182 -27.70 13.51 -1.44
C VAL A 182 -29.17 13.10 -1.41
N ASP A 183 -29.43 11.82 -1.66
CA ASP A 183 -30.74 11.20 -1.47
C ASP A 183 -30.69 10.13 -0.36
N THR A 184 -31.84 9.56 -0.02
CA THR A 184 -31.93 8.50 0.98
C THR A 184 -31.06 7.28 0.62
N LYS A 185 -30.98 6.93 -0.67
CA LYS A 185 -30.17 5.78 -1.14
C LYS A 185 -28.68 6.00 -0.91
N PHE A 186 -28.20 7.23 -1.09
CA PHE A 186 -26.82 7.61 -0.82
C PHE A 186 -26.48 7.42 0.66
N ILE A 187 -27.37 7.84 1.57
CA ILE A 187 -27.16 7.66 3.02
C ILE A 187 -27.20 6.18 3.38
N GLU A 188 -28.18 5.43 2.88
CA GLU A 188 -28.29 3.99 3.16
C GLU A 188 -27.05 3.22 2.71
N ARG A 189 -26.58 3.50 1.48
CA ARG A 189 -25.37 2.86 0.92
C ARG A 189 -24.11 3.16 1.74
N ASN A 190 -24.00 4.38 2.24
CA ASN A 190 -22.80 4.86 2.94
C ASN A 190 -22.96 4.86 4.47
N ARG A 191 -24.03 4.27 5.01
CA ARG A 191 -24.38 4.31 6.43
C ARG A 191 -23.22 3.90 7.36
N PRO A 192 -22.47 2.80 7.10
CA PRO A 192 -21.36 2.43 7.97
C PRO A 192 -20.28 3.52 8.03
N LEU A 193 -19.88 4.05 6.88
CA LEU A 193 -18.87 5.10 6.80
C LEU A 193 -19.36 6.41 7.43
N LEU A 194 -20.63 6.78 7.21
CA LEU A 194 -21.21 7.97 7.83
C LEU A 194 -21.27 7.83 9.36
N ALA A 195 -21.53 6.63 9.89
CA ALA A 195 -21.48 6.38 11.32
C ALA A 195 -20.04 6.55 11.86
N ASP A 196 -19.05 5.94 11.23
CA ASP A 196 -17.64 6.09 11.61
C ASP A 196 -17.19 7.56 11.61
N LEU A 197 -17.61 8.33 10.60
CA LEU A 197 -17.32 9.77 10.53
C LEU A 197 -18.02 10.57 11.63
N LEU A 198 -19.27 10.23 11.95
CA LEU A 198 -20.03 10.89 13.02
C LEU A 198 -19.42 10.62 14.40
N ASP A 199 -18.99 9.39 14.68
CA ASP A 199 -18.34 9.02 15.95
C ASP A 199 -17.09 9.87 16.22
N VAL A 200 -16.40 10.28 15.14
CA VAL A 200 -15.19 11.12 15.22
C VAL A 200 -15.52 12.61 15.25
N MET A 201 -16.50 13.06 14.48
CA MET A 201 -16.89 14.48 14.41
C MET A 201 -17.69 14.95 15.65
N ALA A 202 -18.47 14.06 16.25
CA ALA A 202 -19.37 14.35 17.36
C ALA A 202 -19.35 13.20 18.39
N PRO A 203 -18.21 12.98 19.08
CA PRO A 203 -18.07 11.89 20.04
C PRO A 203 -19.03 12.08 21.22
N GLY A 204 -19.85 11.05 21.49
CA GLY A 204 -20.76 11.02 22.64
C GLY A 204 -22.15 11.61 22.39
N VAL A 205 -22.55 11.79 21.13
CA VAL A 205 -23.95 12.08 20.74
C VAL A 205 -24.65 10.80 20.30
#